data_AF-A0A8S9A2L5-F1
#
_entry.id   AF-A0A8S9A2L5-F1
#
_cell.length_a   1.000
_cell.length_b   1.000
_cell.length_c   1.000
_cell.angle_alpha   90.00
_cell.angle_beta   90.00
_cell.angle_gamma   90.00
#
_symmetry.space_group_name_H-M   'P 1'
#
loop_
_entity.id
_entity.type
_entity.pdbx_description
1 polymer ?
#
loop_
_entity_poly.entity_id
_entity_poly.type
_entity_poly.pdbx_seq_one_letter_code
_entity_poly.pdbx_strand_id
1 'polypeptide(L)' 'MSGIPRPNSGYYDRNHRQSAALIRARRPYIFKNAVLGASITAFTLAVYAYTLNVVGQDEFEDVKVPEKK' A
#
# COMPACT_ATOMS: atom_id res chain seq x y z
N MET A 1 17.29 -34.81 33.35
CA MET A 1 17.09 -33.35 33.22
C MET A 1 16.44 -33.09 31.87
N SER A 2 15.11 -33.03 31.80
CA SER A 2 14.35 -32.83 30.56
C SER A 2 14.61 -31.42 30.01
N GLY A 3 15.05 -31.33 28.74
CA GLY A 3 15.41 -30.08 28.08
C GLY A 3 14.23 -29.11 27.97
N ILE A 4 14.29 -28.00 28.71
CA ILE A 4 13.39 -26.86 28.54
C ILE A 4 13.68 -26.27 27.15
N PRO A 5 12.69 -26.17 26.24
CA PRO A 5 12.87 -25.49 24.96
C PRO A 5 13.28 -24.05 25.25
N ARG A 6 14.50 -23.65 24.84
CA ARG A 6 14.94 -22.27 24.97
C ARG A 6 14.00 -21.39 24.13
N PRO A 7 13.42 -20.31 24.67
CA PRO A 7 12.63 -19.38 23.88
C PRO A 7 13.50 -18.91 22.72
N ASN A 8 13.03 -19.14 21.49
CA ASN A 8 13.76 -18.73 20.30
C ASN A 8 13.87 -17.20 20.35
N SER A 9 15.08 -16.66 20.44
CA SER A 9 15.33 -15.22 20.65
C SER A 9 15.04 -14.37 19.41
N GLY A 10 14.69 -15.02 18.29
CA GLY A 10 14.38 -14.38 17.03
C GLY A 10 12.94 -13.83 16.91
N TYR A 11 12.76 -12.95 15.95
CA TYR A 11 11.46 -12.36 15.59
C TYR A 11 10.52 -13.33 14.87
N TYR A 12 11.05 -14.45 14.39
CA TYR A 12 10.33 -15.50 13.68
C TYR A 12 10.56 -16.85 14.34
N ASP A 13 9.52 -17.68 14.35
CA ASP A 13 9.60 -19.08 14.78
C ASP A 13 10.16 -19.96 13.63
N ARG A 14 10.50 -21.22 13.93
CA ARG A 14 11.09 -22.18 12.98
C ARG A 14 10.23 -22.42 11.73
N ASN A 15 8.93 -22.17 11.84
CA ASN A 15 7.97 -22.25 10.74
C ASN A 15 7.75 -20.91 10.02
N HIS A 16 8.67 -19.94 10.17
CA HIS A 16 8.58 -18.58 9.62
C HIS A 16 7.34 -17.79 10.05
N ARG A 17 6.70 -18.22 11.14
CA ARG A 17 5.58 -17.50 11.77
C ARG A 17 6.13 -16.37 12.64
N GLN A 18 5.38 -15.28 12.74
CA GLN A 18 5.74 -14.17 13.62
C GLN A 18 5.71 -14.63 15.08
N SER A 19 6.76 -14.30 15.83
CA SER A 19 6.79 -14.61 17.26
C SER A 19 5.81 -13.72 18.04
N ALA A 20 5.37 -14.18 19.22
CA ALA A 20 4.48 -13.41 20.09
C ALA A 20 5.07 -12.03 20.48
N ALA A 21 6.40 -11.96 20.63
CA ALA A 21 7.11 -10.72 20.90
C ALA A 21 6.97 -9.72 19.74
N LEU A 22 7.09 -10.19 18.50
CA LEU A 22 6.95 -9.38 17.29
C LEU A 22 5.52 -8.85 17.11
N ILE A 23 4.52 -9.70 17.32
CA ILE A 23 3.10 -9.30 17.21
C ILE A 23 2.81 -8.17 18.20
N ARG A 24 3.25 -8.30 19.47
CA ARG A 24 3.09 -7.26 20.49
C ARG A 24 3.77 -5.95 20.09
N ALA A 25 4.99 -6.02 19.56
CA ALA A 25 5.72 -4.84 19.13
C ALA A 25 5.01 -4.09 17.99
N ARG A 26 4.26 -4.79 17.13
CA ARG A 26 3.55 -4.19 15.99
C ARG A 26 2.14 -3.69 16.29
N ARG A 27 1.47 -4.19 17.34
CA ARG A 27 0.11 -3.78 17.73
C ARG A 27 -0.16 -2.27 17.62
N PRO A 28 0.71 -1.36 18.12
CA PRO A 28 0.41 0.07 18.08
C PRO A 28 0.48 0.72 16.69
N TYR A 29 1.10 0.07 15.70
CA TYR A 29 1.35 0.64 14.37
C TYR A 29 0.42 0.11 13.29
N ILE A 30 -0.23 -1.03 13.50
CA ILE A 30 -1.09 -1.67 12.48
C ILE A 30 -2.18 -0.71 12.01
N PHE A 31 -2.90 -0.08 12.94
CA PHE A 31 -3.97 0.85 12.59
C PHE A 31 -3.45 2.13 11.93
N LYS A 32 -2.40 2.75 12.51
CA LYS A 32 -1.81 3.98 11.98
C LYS A 32 -1.27 3.80 10.57
N ASN A 33 -0.58 2.68 10.32
CA ASN A 33 -0.02 2.37 9.02
C ASN A 33 -1.12 2.02 8.00
N ALA A 34 -2.18 1.33 8.42
CA ALA A 34 -3.32 1.04 7.56
C ALA A 34 -4.03 2.32 7.11
N VAL A 35 -4.28 3.25 8.04
CA VAL A 35 -4.87 4.56 7.73
C VAL A 35 -3.96 5.36 6.79
N LEU A 36 -2.65 5.41 7.06
CA LEU A 36 -1.71 6.11 6.20
C LEU A 36 -1.68 5.52 4.79
N GLY A 37 -1.57 4.18 4.69
CA GLY A 37 -1.58 3.48 3.41
C GLY A 37 -2.87 3.72 2.64
N ALA A 38 -4.02 3.58 3.29
CA ALA A 38 -5.32 3.85 2.67
C ALA A 38 -5.45 5.30 2.20
N SER A 39 -4.94 6.26 2.98
CA SER A 39 -4.99 7.68 2.63
C SER A 39 -4.18 7.98 1.37
N ILE A 40 -2.96 7.42 1.28
CA ILE A 40 -2.11 7.58 0.10
C ILE A 40 -2.77 6.95 -1.12
N THR A 41 -3.27 5.71 -1.00
CA THR A 41 -3.95 5.02 -2.09
C THR A 41 -5.19 5.79 -2.56
N ALA A 42 -6.03 6.25 -1.64
CA ALA A 42 -7.22 7.02 -1.97
C ALA A 42 -6.86 8.34 -2.66
N PHE A 43 -5.84 9.05 -2.19
CA PHE A 43 -5.37 10.29 -2.80
C PHE A 43 -4.88 10.06 -4.24
N THR A 44 -4.05 9.05 -4.47
CA THR A 44 -3.57 8.72 -5.82
C THR A 44 -4.70 8.36 -6.77
N LEU A 45 -5.65 7.51 -6.32
CA LEU A 45 -6.82 7.14 -7.12
C LEU A 45 -7.71 8.35 -7.42
N ALA A 46 -7.89 9.25 -6.45
CA ALA A 46 -8.68 10.46 -6.62
C ALA A 46 -8.06 11.38 -7.69
N VAL A 47 -6.74 11.61 -7.63
CA VAL A 47 -6.04 12.40 -8.67
C VAL A 47 -6.18 11.74 -10.03
N TYR A 48 -5.95 10.44 -10.15
CA TYR A 48 -6.09 9.71 -11.41
C TYR A 48 -7.51 9.80 -11.98
N ALA A 49 -8.53 9.50 -11.17
CA ALA A 49 -9.92 9.57 -11.59
C ALA A 49 -10.34 11.00 -11.98
N TYR A 50 -9.88 12.01 -11.23
CA TYR A 50 -10.12 13.42 -11.55
C TYR A 50 -9.49 13.81 -12.88
N THR A 51 -8.24 13.41 -13.15
CA THR A 51 -7.58 13.72 -14.42
C THR A 51 -8.33 13.13 -15.62
N LEU A 52 -8.80 11.88 -15.54
CA LEU A 52 -9.63 11.30 -16.60
C LEU A 52 -10.95 12.05 -16.80
N ASN A 53 -11.59 12.49 -15.71
CA ASN A 53 -12.85 13.24 -15.78
C ASN A 53 -12.65 14.61 -16.45
N VAL A 54 -11.60 15.34 -16.05
CA VAL A 54 -11.34 16.69 -16.56
C VAL A 54 -10.85 16.66 -18.01
N VAL A 55 -9.87 15.80 -18.31
CA VAL A 55 -9.31 15.71 -19.67
C VAL A 55 -10.31 15.08 -20.64
N GLY A 56 -11.17 14.17 -20.18
CA GLY A 56 -12.17 13.52 -21.03
C GLY A 56 -13.29 14.43 -21.54
N GLN A 57 -13.41 15.66 -21.01
CA GLN A 57 -14.36 16.67 -21.48
C GLN A 57 -13.75 17.64 -22.51
N ASP A 58 -12.48 17.46 -22.88
CA ASP A 58 -11.79 18.34 -23.81
C ASP A 58 -12.20 18.02 -25.25
N GLU A 59 -12.89 18.96 -25.92
CA GLU A 59 -13.19 18.88 -27.35
C GLU A 59 -12.00 19.50 -28.08
N PHE A 60 -11.13 18.66 -28.65
CA PHE A 60 -9.89 19.04 -29.33
C PHE A 60 -10.11 19.86 -30.64
N GLU A 61 -10.96 20.88 -30.60
CA GLU A 61 -11.38 21.71 -31.74
C GLU A 61 -10.24 22.58 -32.28
N ASP A 62 -9.23 22.88 -31.46
CA ASP A 62 -8.06 23.66 -31.83
C ASP A 62 -6.98 22.84 -32.55
N VAL A 63 -7.11 21.51 -32.58
CA VAL A 63 -6.16 20.60 -33.23
C VAL A 63 -6.46 20.50 -34.74
N LYS A 64 -5.66 21.19 -35.55
CA LYS A 64 -5.73 21.11 -37.01
C LYS A 64 -5.15 19.78 -37.52
N VAL A 65 -5.99 18.95 -38.12
CA VAL A 65 -5.55 17.66 -38.70
C VAL A 65 -4.81 17.93 -40.03
N PRO A 66 -3.57 17.46 -40.20
CA PRO A 66 -2.83 17.67 -41.44
C PRO A 66 -3.43 16.86 -42.60
N GLU A 67 -3.56 17.48 -43.77
CA GLU A 67 -4.01 16.79 -44.98
C GLU A 67 -3.01 15.70 -45.39
N LYS A 68 -3.54 14.53 -45.75
CA LYS A 68 -2.72 13.41 -46.26
C LYS A 68 -2.12 13.80 -47.61
N LYS A 69 -0.80 13.62 -47.73
CA LYS A 69 -0.06 13.66 -49.01
C LYS A 69 -0.54 12.61 -50.00
#